data_AF-A0A1L6TAX2-F1
#
_entry.id   AF-A0A1L6TAX2-F1
#
_cell.length_a   1.000
_cell.length_b   1.000
_cell.length_c   1.000
_cell.angle_alpha   90.00
_cell.angle_beta   90.00
_cell.angle_gamma   90.00
#
_symmetry.space_group_name_H-M   'P 1'
#
loop_
_entity.id
_entity.type
_entity.pdbx_description
1 polymer ?
#
loop_
_entity_poly.entity_id
_entity_poly.type
_entity_poly.pdbx_seq_one_letter_code
_entity_poly.pdbx_strand_id
1 'polypeptide(L)'
;MNFMMYWHPIADIIQKTEELKHSNQLSKEQYMESLVCSRHAIRKTSKKLKEYLDSKFNSRISYLIHFPILAYFDEAVNSANQYKDVQWPLLQQEFYNTTNGGEDFFIALDDALQQNCTPAVYEIFFFLLKSGFKGQLIDDEIKRDDYIKQLEVNLKEQDNYQDTTTKELIDLSSIKASEEIITKMIKHNPLRHIKQYLFFYTGSLILFIYFVYLSILSF
;
A
#
# COMPACT_ATOMS: atom_id res chain seq x y z
N MET A 1 14.99 7.76 9.67
CA MET A 1 14.68 6.33 9.42
C MET A 1 14.39 6.19 7.92
N ASN A 2 14.95 5.22 7.21
CA ASN A 2 14.90 5.20 5.73
C ASN A 2 13.57 4.58 5.24
N PHE A 3 12.53 5.41 5.14
CA PHE A 3 11.16 5.06 4.74
C PHE A 3 11.08 4.26 3.42
N MET A 4 12.07 4.37 2.54
CA MET A 4 12.11 3.67 1.24
C MET A 4 12.17 2.13 1.32
N MET A 5 12.58 1.55 2.46
CA MET A 5 12.99 0.14 2.46
C MET A 5 11.83 -0.88 2.46
N TYR A 6 10.67 -0.54 3.01
CA TYR A 6 9.49 -1.43 3.01
C TYR A 6 8.55 -1.17 1.82
N TRP A 7 8.59 0.02 1.21
CA TRP A 7 7.76 0.33 0.05
C TRP A 7 8.16 -0.42 -1.22
N HIS A 8 9.44 -0.73 -1.41
CA HIS A 8 9.89 -1.48 -2.59
C HIS A 8 9.28 -2.89 -2.72
N PRO A 9 9.35 -3.77 -1.69
CA PRO A 9 8.68 -5.06 -1.76
C PRO A 9 7.16 -4.93 -1.87
N ILE A 10 6.55 -3.91 -1.27
CA ILE A 10 5.10 -3.66 -1.39
C ILE A 10 4.73 -3.31 -2.83
N ALA A 11 5.46 -2.39 -3.45
CA ALA A 11 5.28 -2.00 -4.84
C ALA A 11 5.47 -3.18 -5.80
N ASP A 12 6.46 -4.05 -5.57
CA ASP A 12 6.67 -5.26 -6.36
C ASP A 12 5.45 -6.20 -6.29
N ILE A 13 4.90 -6.42 -5.09
CA ILE A 13 3.72 -7.26 -4.94
C ILE A 13 2.49 -6.62 -5.61
N ILE A 14 2.31 -5.30 -5.51
CA ILE A 14 1.23 -4.55 -6.18
C ILE A 14 1.34 -4.70 -7.69
N GLN A 15 2.53 -4.45 -8.25
CA GLN A 15 2.77 -4.53 -9.68
C GLN A 15 2.42 -5.92 -10.23
N LYS A 16 2.88 -6.99 -9.56
CA LYS A 16 2.56 -8.38 -9.95
C LYS A 16 1.06 -8.67 -9.97
N THR A 17 0.32 -8.01 -9.09
CA THR A 17 -1.13 -8.18 -8.99
C THR A 17 -1.86 -7.48 -10.13
N GLU A 18 -1.38 -6.31 -10.55
CA GLU A 18 -1.88 -5.64 -11.75
C GLU A 18 -1.52 -6.41 -13.03
N GLU A 19 -0.32 -7.00 -13.11
CA GLU A 19 0.07 -7.89 -14.22
C GLU A 19 -0.89 -9.08 -14.35
N LEU A 20 -1.32 -9.68 -13.23
CA LEU A 20 -2.34 -10.72 -13.22
C LEU A 20 -3.71 -10.22 -13.70
N LYS A 21 -4.14 -9.02 -13.31
CA LYS A 21 -5.40 -8.41 -13.77
C LYS A 21 -5.44 -8.13 -15.26
N HIS A 22 -4.30 -7.82 -15.87
CA HIS A 22 -4.20 -7.50 -17.30
C HIS A 22 -3.99 -8.73 -18.19
N SER A 23 -3.86 -9.92 -17.61
CA SER A 23 -3.63 -11.18 -18.34
C SER A 23 -4.86 -11.74 -19.08
N ASN A 24 -5.84 -10.88 -19.41
CA ASN A 24 -7.19 -11.24 -19.81
C ASN A 24 -7.34 -11.99 -21.16
N GLN A 25 -6.23 -12.36 -21.79
CA GLN A 25 -6.16 -13.05 -23.07
C GLN A 25 -5.41 -14.40 -23.00
N LEU A 26 -5.00 -14.83 -21.81
CA LEU A 26 -4.30 -16.10 -21.63
C LEU A 26 -5.28 -17.28 -21.71
N SER A 27 -4.82 -18.38 -22.33
CA SER A 27 -5.47 -19.68 -22.14
C SER A 27 -5.46 -20.09 -20.66
N LYS A 28 -6.36 -20.99 -20.26
CA LYS A 28 -6.48 -21.43 -18.87
C LYS A 28 -5.18 -22.00 -18.33
N GLU A 29 -4.48 -22.79 -19.13
CA GLU A 29 -3.19 -23.39 -18.78
C GLU A 29 -2.13 -22.31 -18.51
N GLN A 30 -2.03 -21.30 -19.39
CA GLN A 30 -1.11 -20.18 -19.24
C GLN A 30 -1.45 -19.30 -18.03
N TYR A 31 -2.74 -19.08 -17.78
CA TYR A 31 -3.21 -18.33 -16.61
C TYR A 31 -2.84 -19.06 -15.31
N MET A 32 -3.05 -20.38 -15.24
CA MET A 32 -2.67 -21.19 -14.08
C MET A 32 -1.17 -21.17 -13.82
N GLU A 33 -0.34 -21.30 -14.86
CA GLU A 33 1.11 -21.21 -14.72
C GLU A 33 1.56 -19.83 -14.21
N SER A 34 0.98 -18.76 -14.76
CA SER A 34 1.22 -17.38 -14.30
C SER A 34 0.81 -17.18 -12.85
N LEU A 35 -0.35 -17.73 -12.45
CA LEU A 35 -0.88 -17.65 -11.09
C LEU A 35 0.03 -18.38 -10.10
N VAL A 36 0.54 -19.57 -10.43
CA VAL A 36 1.51 -20.31 -9.61
C VAL A 36 2.82 -19.54 -9.45
N CYS A 37 3.36 -19.02 -10.56
CA CYS A 37 4.60 -18.24 -10.55
C CYS A 37 4.45 -16.96 -9.71
N SER A 38 3.35 -16.24 -9.92
CA SER A 38 3.04 -15.02 -9.19
C SER A 38 2.87 -15.32 -7.71
N ARG A 39 2.09 -16.35 -7.35
CA ARG A 39 1.94 -16.78 -5.96
C ARG A 39 3.27 -17.07 -5.29
N HIS A 40 4.15 -17.83 -5.96
CA HIS A 40 5.46 -18.15 -5.41
C HIS A 40 6.31 -16.89 -5.15
N ALA A 41 6.33 -15.96 -6.12
CA ALA A 41 7.06 -14.70 -6.00
C ALA A 41 6.51 -13.84 -4.85
N ILE A 42 5.19 -13.62 -4.82
CA ILE A 42 4.52 -12.83 -3.80
C ILE A 42 4.76 -13.41 -2.40
N ARG A 43 4.60 -14.72 -2.24
CA ARG A 43 4.85 -15.41 -0.98
C ARG A 43 6.29 -15.22 -0.50
N LYS A 44 7.27 -15.35 -1.40
CA LYS A 44 8.70 -15.16 -1.08
C LYS A 44 8.99 -13.71 -0.67
N THR A 45 8.43 -12.73 -1.39
CA THR A 45 8.59 -11.31 -1.06
C THR A 45 7.90 -10.96 0.26
N SER A 46 6.69 -11.48 0.49
CA SER A 46 5.92 -11.29 1.73
C SER A 46 6.66 -11.87 2.94
N LYS A 47 7.22 -13.08 2.82
CA LYS A 47 8.03 -13.68 3.90
C LYS A 47 9.23 -12.79 4.28
N LYS A 48 9.97 -12.30 3.29
CA LYS A 48 11.10 -11.38 3.52
C LYS A 48 10.65 -10.06 4.13
N LEU A 49 9.52 -9.52 3.68
CA LEU A 49 8.93 -8.31 4.24
C LEU A 49 8.57 -8.53 5.71
N LYS A 50 7.93 -9.65 6.05
CA LYS A 50 7.58 -9.99 7.43
C LYS A 50 8.82 -10.11 8.32
N GLU A 51 9.84 -10.84 7.87
CA GLU A 51 11.12 -10.97 8.59
C GLU A 51 11.77 -9.60 8.82
N TYR A 52 11.74 -8.72 7.81
CA TYR A 52 12.23 -7.36 7.93
C TYR A 52 11.43 -6.54 8.95
N LEU A 53 10.10 -6.56 8.87
CA LEU A 53 9.23 -5.83 9.78
C LEU A 53 9.40 -6.32 11.23
N ASP A 54 9.49 -7.63 11.46
CA ASP A 54 9.73 -8.21 12.78
C ASP A 54 11.11 -7.84 13.36
N SER A 55 12.10 -7.61 12.50
CA SER A 55 13.43 -7.15 12.95
C SER A 55 13.46 -5.67 13.35
N LYS A 56 12.47 -4.87 12.94
CA LYS A 56 12.44 -3.40 13.11
C LYS A 56 11.35 -2.91 14.04
N PHE A 57 10.24 -3.63 14.10
CA PHE A 57 9.05 -3.22 14.81
C PHE A 57 8.60 -4.34 15.75
N ASN A 58 7.78 -3.97 16.74
CA ASN A 58 7.12 -4.97 17.56
C ASN A 58 6.11 -5.77 16.72
N SER A 59 5.71 -6.93 17.23
CA SER A 59 4.82 -7.87 16.54
C SER A 59 3.51 -7.23 16.09
N ARG A 60 2.99 -6.26 16.86
CA ARG A 60 1.75 -5.57 16.52
C ARG A 60 1.90 -4.66 15.30
N ILE A 61 2.89 -3.78 15.28
CA ILE A 61 3.13 -2.88 14.14
C ILE A 61 3.47 -3.70 12.89
N SER A 62 4.26 -4.77 13.05
CA SER A 62 4.56 -5.71 11.97
C SER A 62 3.28 -6.35 11.41
N TYR A 63 2.34 -6.76 12.27
CA TYR A 63 1.03 -7.25 11.87
C TYR A 63 0.21 -6.17 11.15
N LEU A 64 0.07 -4.97 11.73
CA LEU A 64 -0.71 -3.86 11.18
C LEU A 64 -0.18 -3.34 9.82
N ILE A 65 1.04 -3.69 9.45
CA ILE A 65 1.59 -3.42 8.11
C ILE A 65 1.38 -4.63 7.20
N HIS A 66 1.86 -5.80 7.61
CA HIS A 66 1.96 -6.95 6.71
C HIS A 66 0.60 -7.61 6.42
N PHE A 67 -0.28 -7.71 7.41
CA PHE A 67 -1.57 -8.36 7.23
C PHE A 67 -2.48 -7.64 6.22
N PRO A 68 -2.71 -6.30 6.32
CA PRO A 68 -3.53 -5.58 5.35
C PRO A 68 -3.07 -5.76 3.90
N ILE A 69 -1.76 -5.83 3.70
CA ILE A 69 -1.16 -6.04 2.39
C ILE A 69 -1.58 -7.41 1.83
N LEU A 70 -1.50 -8.49 2.63
CA LEU A 70 -1.94 -9.82 2.18
C LEU A 70 -3.43 -9.88 1.88
N ALA A 71 -4.26 -9.28 2.73
CA ALA A 71 -5.71 -9.22 2.54
C ALA A 71 -6.06 -8.51 1.22
N TYR A 72 -5.40 -7.39 0.93
CA TYR A 72 -5.53 -6.70 -0.36
C TYR A 72 -5.16 -7.60 -1.55
N PHE A 73 -4.07 -8.35 -1.45
CA PHE A 73 -3.65 -9.23 -2.55
C PHE A 73 -4.61 -10.36 -2.81
N ASP A 74 -5.04 -11.03 -1.74
CA ASP A 74 -6.01 -12.10 -1.87
C ASP A 74 -7.33 -11.60 -2.48
N GLU A 75 -7.80 -10.42 -2.09
CA GLU A 75 -8.97 -9.78 -2.70
C GLU A 75 -8.74 -9.42 -4.17
N ALA A 76 -7.60 -8.79 -4.49
CA ALA A 76 -7.30 -8.33 -5.84
C ALA A 76 -7.14 -9.49 -6.82
N VAL A 77 -6.48 -10.59 -6.42
CA VAL A 77 -6.34 -11.78 -7.27
C VAL A 77 -7.69 -12.50 -7.44
N ASN A 78 -8.46 -12.66 -6.36
CA ASN A 78 -9.79 -13.28 -6.47
C ASN A 78 -10.75 -12.46 -7.34
N SER A 79 -10.70 -11.13 -7.24
CA SER A 79 -11.49 -10.22 -8.08
C SER A 79 -11.08 -10.25 -9.55
N ALA A 80 -9.79 -10.51 -9.81
CA ALA A 80 -9.23 -10.63 -11.15
C ALA A 80 -9.39 -12.02 -11.78
N ASN A 81 -9.81 -13.01 -10.99
CA ASN A 81 -9.82 -14.40 -11.44
C ASN A 81 -10.83 -14.63 -12.55
N GLN A 82 -10.33 -15.03 -13.71
CA GLN A 82 -11.15 -15.24 -14.91
C GLN A 82 -11.79 -16.62 -14.94
N TYR A 83 -11.23 -17.60 -14.22
CA TYR A 83 -11.62 -18.99 -14.27
C TYR A 83 -12.19 -19.43 -12.93
N LYS A 84 -13.51 -19.60 -12.84
CA LYS A 84 -14.23 -19.92 -11.59
C LYS A 84 -13.75 -21.20 -10.89
N ASP A 85 -13.21 -22.14 -11.66
CA ASP A 85 -12.71 -23.41 -11.16
C ASP A 85 -11.22 -23.37 -10.78
N VAL A 86 -10.51 -22.29 -11.12
CA VAL A 86 -9.17 -22.01 -10.61
C VAL A 86 -9.32 -21.30 -9.28
N GLN A 87 -8.64 -21.80 -8.24
CA GLN A 87 -8.70 -21.24 -6.90
C GLN A 87 -7.36 -20.62 -6.53
N TRP A 88 -7.38 -19.44 -5.92
CA TRP A 88 -6.20 -18.82 -5.35
C TRP A 88 -6.05 -19.28 -3.88
N PRO A 89 -4.98 -20.01 -3.53
CA PRO A 89 -4.70 -20.32 -2.14
C PRO A 89 -4.34 -19.04 -1.38
N LEU A 90 -5.21 -18.66 -0.45
CA LEU A 90 -5.14 -17.40 0.28
C LEU A 90 -3.83 -17.25 1.07
N LEU A 91 -3.14 -16.13 0.90
CA LEU A 91 -1.94 -15.77 1.67
C LEU A 91 -2.29 -15.43 3.12
N GLN A 92 -3.40 -14.75 3.37
CA GLN A 92 -3.91 -14.47 4.71
C GLN A 92 -4.12 -15.74 5.54
N GLN A 93 -4.58 -16.82 4.89
CA GLN A 93 -4.77 -18.11 5.55
C GLN A 93 -3.42 -18.75 5.88
N GLU A 94 -2.45 -18.66 4.98
CA GLU A 94 -1.12 -19.22 5.19
C GLU A 94 -0.33 -18.49 6.29
N PHE A 95 -0.36 -17.16 6.30
CA PHE A 95 0.47 -16.36 7.22
C PHE A 95 -0.21 -16.08 8.56
N TYR A 96 -1.55 -16.00 8.59
CA TYR A 96 -2.30 -15.55 9.76
C TYR A 96 -3.48 -16.46 10.13
N ASN A 97 -3.66 -17.58 9.43
CA ASN A 97 -4.72 -18.55 9.71
C ASN A 97 -6.13 -17.94 9.74
N THR A 98 -6.39 -16.98 8.85
CA THR A 98 -7.71 -16.36 8.66
C THR A 98 -8.13 -16.44 7.19
N THR A 99 -9.43 -16.56 6.95
CA THR A 99 -10.05 -16.35 5.63
C THR A 99 -10.88 -15.06 5.56
N ASN A 100 -10.98 -14.32 6.67
CA ASN A 100 -11.88 -13.18 6.85
C ASN A 100 -11.16 -11.84 6.70
N GLY A 101 -10.16 -11.75 5.81
CA GLY A 101 -9.35 -10.54 5.73
C GLY A 101 -10.09 -9.27 5.39
N GLY A 102 -11.24 -9.37 4.71
CA GLY A 102 -12.10 -8.23 4.46
C GLY A 102 -12.68 -7.60 5.72
N GLU A 103 -12.93 -8.38 6.78
CA GLU A 103 -13.42 -7.90 8.08
C GLU A 103 -12.25 -7.55 9.00
N ASP A 104 -11.30 -8.49 9.13
CA ASP A 104 -10.10 -8.34 9.97
C ASP A 104 -9.27 -7.10 9.58
N PHE A 105 -9.27 -6.69 8.30
CA PHE A 105 -8.63 -5.46 7.84
C PHE A 105 -9.20 -4.23 8.55
N PHE A 106 -10.53 -4.10 8.63
CA PHE A 106 -11.15 -2.92 9.23
C PHE A 106 -11.09 -2.98 10.75
N ILE A 107 -11.11 -4.18 11.36
CA ILE A 107 -10.82 -4.35 12.78
C ILE A 107 -9.40 -3.85 13.10
N ALA A 108 -8.41 -4.23 12.29
CA ALA A 108 -7.04 -3.76 12.43
C ALA A 108 -6.90 -2.25 12.21
N LEU A 109 -7.65 -1.68 11.26
CA LEU A 109 -7.68 -0.24 11.01
C LEU A 109 -8.31 0.53 12.18
N ASP A 110 -9.45 0.07 12.70
CA ASP A 110 -10.10 0.66 13.87
C ASP A 110 -9.15 0.66 15.07
N ASP A 111 -8.47 -0.47 15.33
CA ASP A 111 -7.47 -0.57 16.39
C ASP A 111 -6.29 0.40 16.18
N ALA A 112 -5.82 0.55 14.93
CA ALA A 112 -4.75 1.49 14.61
C ALA A 112 -5.16 2.96 14.84
N LEU A 113 -6.39 3.33 14.46
CA LEU A 113 -6.93 4.67 14.64
C LEU A 113 -7.18 4.98 16.13
N GLN A 114 -7.71 4.03 16.88
CA GLN A 114 -7.98 4.21 18.32
C GLN A 114 -6.71 4.40 19.16
N GLN A 115 -5.61 3.75 18.77
CA GLN A 115 -4.38 3.74 19.56
C GLN A 115 -3.31 4.73 19.06
N ASN A 116 -3.66 5.64 18.15
CA ASN A 116 -2.73 6.63 17.58
C ASN A 116 -1.43 5.99 17.07
N CYS A 117 -1.58 5.08 16.10
CA CYS A 117 -0.48 4.30 15.57
C CYS A 117 0.55 5.13 14.79
N THR A 118 1.66 4.48 14.39
CA THR A 118 2.73 5.15 13.66
C THR A 118 2.28 5.56 12.25
N PRO A 119 2.84 6.66 11.68
CA PRO A 119 2.48 7.11 10.34
C PRO A 119 2.60 6.02 9.27
N ALA A 120 3.62 5.16 9.38
CA ALA A 120 3.83 4.05 8.45
C ALA A 120 2.64 3.08 8.38
N VAL A 121 1.94 2.86 9.49
CA VAL A 121 0.73 2.01 9.50
C VAL A 121 -0.40 2.72 8.76
N TYR A 122 -0.62 4.01 9.05
CA TYR A 122 -1.66 4.80 8.39
C TYR A 122 -1.44 4.94 6.89
N GLU A 123 -0.19 5.12 6.45
CA GLU A 123 0.16 5.17 5.04
C GLU A 123 -0.24 3.89 4.29
N ILE A 124 -0.05 2.72 4.90
CA ILE A 124 -0.42 1.44 4.29
C ILE A 124 -1.92 1.32 4.14
N PHE A 125 -2.68 1.52 5.22
CA PHE A 125 -4.14 1.47 5.15
C PHE A 125 -4.70 2.49 4.15
N PHE A 126 -4.17 3.72 4.17
CA PHE A 126 -4.58 4.78 3.26
C PHE A 126 -4.31 4.39 1.81
N PHE A 127 -3.11 3.89 1.52
CA PHE A 127 -2.72 3.47 0.18
C PHE A 127 -3.64 2.35 -0.33
N LEU A 128 -3.84 1.28 0.45
CA LEU A 128 -4.64 0.13 0.03
C LEU A 128 -6.11 0.51 -0.23
N LEU A 129 -6.70 1.36 0.62
CA LEU A 129 -8.06 1.87 0.40
C LEU A 129 -8.15 2.74 -0.86
N LYS A 130 -7.18 3.64 -1.10
CA LYS A 130 -7.13 4.45 -2.34
C LYS A 130 -6.85 3.59 -3.59
N SER A 131 -6.19 2.45 -3.43
CA SER A 131 -5.98 1.45 -4.49
C SER A 131 -7.21 0.57 -4.75
N GLY A 132 -8.32 0.81 -4.06
CA GLY A 132 -9.60 0.17 -4.32
C GLY A 132 -9.86 -1.09 -3.51
N PHE A 133 -9.12 -1.31 -2.40
CA PHE A 133 -9.50 -2.33 -1.43
C PHE A 133 -10.91 -2.06 -0.89
N LYS A 134 -11.76 -3.09 -0.93
CA LYS A 134 -13.16 -3.00 -0.50
C LYS A 134 -13.40 -3.78 0.78
N GLY A 135 -12.85 -4.99 0.90
CA GLY A 135 -13.10 -5.90 2.00
C GLY A 135 -14.60 -6.08 2.25
N GLN A 136 -14.99 -6.07 3.53
CA GLN A 136 -16.39 -6.15 3.93
C GLN A 136 -17.24 -4.94 3.51
N LEU A 137 -16.63 -3.83 3.09
CA LEU A 137 -17.32 -2.59 2.70
C LEU A 137 -17.56 -2.49 1.19
N ILE A 138 -17.64 -3.62 0.48
CA ILE A 138 -17.90 -3.67 -0.97
C ILE A 138 -19.18 -2.91 -1.37
N ASP A 139 -20.18 -2.89 -0.50
CA ASP A 139 -21.47 -2.22 -0.71
C ASP A 139 -21.62 -0.91 0.10
N ASP A 140 -20.59 -0.49 0.85
CA ASP A 140 -20.63 0.71 1.71
C ASP A 140 -19.44 1.63 1.44
N GLU A 141 -19.47 2.26 0.25
CA GLU A 141 -18.41 3.19 -0.18
C GLU A 141 -18.34 4.44 0.70
N ILE A 142 -19.46 4.86 1.31
CA ILE A 142 -19.51 6.04 2.19
C ILE A 142 -18.66 5.79 3.42
N LYS A 143 -18.85 4.64 4.10
CA LYS A 143 -18.06 4.29 5.27
C LYS A 143 -16.57 4.08 4.93
N ARG A 144 -16.27 3.50 3.76
CA ARG A 144 -14.90 3.38 3.26
C ARG A 144 -14.25 4.76 3.08
N ASP A 145 -14.97 5.70 2.48
CA ASP A 145 -14.47 7.05 2.25
C ASP A 145 -14.29 7.83 3.55
N ASP A 146 -15.09 7.56 4.58
CA ASP A 146 -14.91 8.14 5.92
C ASP A 146 -13.65 7.60 6.61
N TYR A 147 -13.31 6.33 6.44
CA TYR A 147 -12.01 5.80 6.89
C TYR A 147 -10.84 6.49 6.19
N ILE A 148 -10.95 6.69 4.88
CA ILE A 148 -9.93 7.40 4.10
C ILE A 148 -9.75 8.82 4.64
N LYS A 149 -10.83 9.56 4.92
CA LYS A 149 -10.75 10.91 5.50
C LYS A 149 -10.08 10.90 6.87
N GLN A 150 -10.43 9.95 7.74
CA GLN A 150 -9.81 9.83 9.07
C GLN A 150 -8.29 9.60 8.96
N LEU A 151 -7.86 8.73 8.04
CA LEU A 151 -6.45 8.49 7.76
C LEU A 151 -5.75 9.75 7.23
N GLU A 152 -6.38 10.51 6.32
CA GLU A 152 -5.83 11.78 5.82
C GLU A 152 -5.63 12.82 6.93
N VAL A 153 -6.57 12.91 7.88
CA VAL A 153 -6.45 13.80 9.03
C VAL A 153 -5.29 13.38 9.93
N ASN A 154 -5.22 12.10 10.32
CA ASN A 154 -4.16 11.57 11.17
C ASN A 154 -2.77 11.76 10.55
N LEU A 155 -2.62 11.49 9.24
CA LEU A 155 -1.37 11.70 8.52
C LEU A 155 -0.94 13.18 8.52
N LYS A 156 -1.88 14.11 8.30
CA LYS A 156 -1.61 15.56 8.35
C LYS A 156 -1.26 16.04 9.75
N GLU A 157 -1.94 15.54 10.78
CA GLU A 157 -1.67 15.91 12.17
C GLU A 157 -0.26 15.47 12.60
N GLN A 158 0.18 14.30 12.17
CA GLN A 158 1.52 13.80 12.44
C GLN A 158 2.61 14.57 11.67
N ASP A 159 2.32 14.99 10.42
CA ASP A 159 3.19 15.90 9.66
C ASP A 159 3.31 17.28 10.35
N ASN A 160 2.20 17.83 10.85
CA ASN A 160 2.18 19.11 11.55
C ASN A 160 2.87 19.06 12.92
N TYR A 161 2.77 17.95 13.66
CA TYR A 161 3.47 17.77 14.93
C TYR A 161 5.00 17.82 14.74
N GLN A 162 5.52 17.20 13.67
CA GLN A 162 6.94 17.27 13.33
C GLN A 162 7.39 18.70 12.96
N ASP A 163 6.55 19.50 12.28
CA ASP A 163 6.84 20.91 11.93
C ASP A 163 6.72 21.89 13.13
N THR A 164 5.85 21.59 14.10
CA THR A 164 5.64 22.43 15.29
C THR A 164 6.75 22.21 16.33
N THR A 165 7.14 20.95 16.58
CA THR A 165 8.29 20.64 17.45
C THR A 165 9.62 21.16 16.87
N THR A 166 9.79 21.16 15.54
CA THR A 166 10.96 21.80 14.93
C THR A 166 10.95 23.31 15.10
N LYS A 167 9.79 23.99 14.98
CA LYS A 167 9.69 25.44 15.24
C LYS A 167 9.96 25.83 16.69
N GLU A 168 9.46 25.08 17.67
CA GLU A 168 9.75 25.34 19.09
C GLU A 168 11.21 25.06 19.46
N LEU A 169 11.83 24.05 18.84
CA LEU A 169 13.28 23.78 18.98
C LEU A 169 14.14 24.83 18.27
N ILE A 170 13.65 25.42 17.17
CA ILE A 170 14.33 26.49 16.42
C ILE A 170 14.35 27.79 17.25
N ASP A 171 13.28 28.13 17.97
CA ASP A 171 13.18 29.33 18.80
C ASP A 171 14.13 29.29 20.03
N LEU A 172 14.34 28.10 20.60
CA LEU A 172 15.35 27.85 21.65
C LEU A 172 16.79 27.81 21.12
N SER A 173 16.98 27.66 19.80
CA SER A 173 18.30 27.54 19.15
C SER A 173 18.73 28.81 18.42
N SER A 174 18.22 29.97 18.84
CA SER A 174 18.66 31.34 18.47
C SER A 174 20.15 31.64 18.77
N ILE A 175 21.00 30.61 18.90
CA ILE A 175 22.45 30.71 19.10
C ILE A 175 23.16 29.93 17.99
N LYS A 176 23.23 30.59 16.82
CA LYS A 176 24.37 30.61 15.89
C LYS A 176 25.04 29.26 15.55
N ALA A 177 24.41 28.38 14.78
CA ALA A 177 25.19 27.38 14.00
C ALA A 177 24.44 26.63 12.89
N SER A 178 23.10 26.55 12.91
CA SER A 178 22.40 25.44 12.23
C SER A 178 21.57 25.79 11.01
N GLU A 179 21.54 27.05 10.56
CA GLU A 179 20.70 27.48 9.42
C GLU A 179 20.98 26.69 8.13
N GLU A 180 22.21 26.24 7.89
CA GLU A 180 22.54 25.50 6.66
C GLU A 180 22.15 24.01 6.71
N ILE A 181 22.01 23.44 7.91
CA ILE A 181 21.68 22.02 8.12
C ILE A 181 20.17 21.82 8.27
N ILE A 182 19.47 22.76 8.93
CA ILE A 182 18.02 22.72 9.14
C ILE A 182 17.27 22.88 7.80
N THR A 183 17.77 23.74 6.91
CA THR A 183 17.19 23.96 5.57
C THR A 183 17.27 22.70 4.68
N LYS A 184 18.23 21.80 4.94
CA LYS A 184 18.33 20.50 4.25
C LYS A 184 17.39 19.43 4.83
N MET A 185 16.99 19.53 6.10
CA MET A 185 16.17 18.51 6.78
C MET A 185 14.65 18.73 6.66
N ILE A 186 14.17 19.95 6.43
CA ILE A 186 12.73 20.27 6.25
C ILE A 186 12.16 19.75 4.91
N LYS A 187 12.98 19.12 4.05
CA LYS A 187 12.59 18.70 2.69
C LYS A 187 11.87 17.33 2.60
N HIS A 188 11.68 16.60 3.69
CA HIS A 188 11.01 15.29 3.66
C HIS A 188 9.53 15.37 4.07
N ASN A 189 8.71 15.70 3.08
CA ASN A 189 7.25 15.67 3.14
C ASN A 189 6.75 14.34 2.53
N PRO A 190 6.15 13.40 3.29
CA PRO A 190 5.76 12.08 2.81
C PRO A 190 4.68 12.12 1.71
N LEU A 191 3.87 13.18 1.66
CA LEU A 191 2.85 13.39 0.63
C LEU A 191 3.44 13.58 -0.79
N ARG A 192 4.72 13.93 -0.91
CA ARG A 192 5.38 14.09 -2.22
C ARG A 192 5.67 12.74 -2.88
N HIS A 193 5.95 11.70 -2.11
CA HIS A 193 6.31 10.39 -2.64
C HIS A 193 5.07 9.64 -3.14
N ILE A 194 3.95 9.76 -2.44
CA ILE A 194 2.64 9.28 -2.92
C ILE A 194 2.26 9.99 -4.23
N LYS A 195 2.47 11.31 -4.33
CA LYS A 195 2.28 12.05 -5.60
C LYS A 195 3.22 11.58 -6.71
N GLN A 196 4.49 11.26 -6.43
CA GLN A 196 5.39 10.74 -7.46
C GLN A 196 4.93 9.38 -7.99
N TYR A 197 4.48 8.47 -7.12
CA TYR A 197 3.91 7.18 -7.56
C TYR A 197 2.58 7.34 -8.31
N LEU A 198 1.64 8.15 -7.80
CA LEU A 198 0.41 8.50 -8.51
C LEU A 198 0.68 9.16 -9.87
N PHE A 199 1.73 9.97 -9.99
CA PHE A 199 2.12 10.64 -11.23
C PHE A 199 2.73 9.67 -12.26
N PHE A 200 3.46 8.64 -11.83
CA PHE A 200 3.87 7.55 -12.73
C PHE A 200 2.67 6.71 -13.20
N TYR A 201 1.67 6.49 -12.34
CA TYR A 201 0.44 5.77 -12.68
C TYR A 201 -0.43 6.53 -13.70
N THR A 202 -0.64 7.85 -13.54
CA THR A 202 -1.39 8.64 -14.52
C THR A 202 -0.61 8.83 -15.83
N GLY A 203 0.71 8.98 -15.76
CA GLY A 203 1.58 9.07 -16.94
C GLY A 203 1.56 7.81 -17.79
N SER A 204 1.60 6.61 -17.16
CA SER A 204 1.55 5.32 -17.86
C SER A 204 0.18 5.08 -18.53
N LEU A 205 -0.93 5.44 -17.86
CA LEU A 205 -2.27 5.31 -18.41
C LEU A 205 -2.49 6.21 -19.64
N ILE A 206 -2.00 7.46 -19.58
CA ILE A 206 -2.09 8.40 -20.71
C ILE A 206 -1.25 7.92 -21.90
N LEU A 207 -0.04 7.40 -21.64
CA LEU A 207 0.82 6.84 -22.69
C LEU A 207 0.17 5.62 -23.35
N PHE A 208 -0.48 4.77 -22.56
CA PHE A 208 -1.20 3.59 -23.06
C PHE A 208 -2.41 3.99 -23.92
N ILE A 209 -3.22 4.95 -23.47
CA ILE A 209 -4.34 5.50 -24.27
C ILE A 209 -3.83 6.11 -25.59
N TYR A 210 -2.69 6.82 -25.55
CA TYR A 210 -2.08 7.39 -26.73
C TYR A 210 -1.58 6.32 -27.73
N PHE A 211 -0.99 5.23 -27.24
CA PHE A 211 -0.58 4.09 -28.09
C PHE A 211 -1.76 3.35 -28.73
N VAL A 212 -2.86 3.18 -27.98
CA VAL A 212 -4.10 2.59 -28.52
C VAL A 212 -4.70 3.49 -29.60
N TYR A 213 -4.73 4.81 -29.37
CA TYR A 213 -5.22 5.79 -30.34
C TYR A 213 -4.40 5.79 -31.64
N LEU A 214 -3.06 5.77 -31.56
CA LEU A 214 -2.17 5.69 -32.72
C LEU A 214 -2.34 4.39 -33.52
N SER A 215 -2.62 3.28 -32.83
CA SER A 215 -2.82 1.97 -33.48
C SER A 215 -4.13 1.91 -34.28
N ILE A 216 -5.16 2.63 -33.83
CA ILE A 216 -6.45 2.74 -34.54
C ILE A 216 -6.36 3.67 -35.74
N LEU A 217 -5.55 4.73 -35.67
CA LEU A 217 -5.38 5.69 -36.77
C LEU A 217 -4.48 5.17 -37.92
N SER A 218 -3.76 4.08 -37.70
CA SER A 218 -2.80 3.48 -38.64
C SER A 218 -3.41 2.36 -39.50
N PHE A 219 -4.74 2.18 -39.44
CA PHE A 219 -5.57 1.31 -40.27
C PHE A 219 -6.51 2.14 -41.13
#